data_AF-A0A4U1D0F7-F1
#
_entry.id   AF-A0A4U1D0F7-F1
#
_cell.length_a   1.000
_cell.length_b   1.000
_cell.length_c   1.000
_cell.angle_alpha   90.00
_cell.angle_beta   90.00
_cell.angle_gamma   90.00
#
_symmetry.space_group_name_H-M   'P 1'
#
loop_
_entity.id
_entity.type
_entity.pdbx_description
1 polymer ?
#
loop_
_entity_poly.entity_id
_entity_poly.type
_entity_poly.pdbx_seq_one_letter_code
_entity_poly.pdbx_strand_id
1 'polypeptide(L)'
;MELEGILLNMFLPRTKGACIAHFRNMLCLTQSDISVEIGINRSSISKMENGDINVSENVWSHILRLVYDGFDLEKRVQFKQFRSTLEIFIDEENVTNGGVEEWKERKLS
;
A
#
# COMPACT_ATOMS: atom_id res chain seq x y z
N MET A 1 8.15 -16.33 -12.06
CA MET A 1 7.17 -16.31 -10.96
C MET A 1 7.83 -16.29 -9.58
N GLU A 2 8.67 -17.26 -9.17
CA GLU A 2 9.28 -17.22 -7.82
C GLU A 2 10.15 -15.97 -7.56
N LEU A 3 11.01 -15.59 -8.52
CA LEU A 3 11.90 -14.44 -8.35
C LEU A 3 11.16 -13.10 -8.26
N GLU A 4 10.13 -12.89 -9.08
CA GLU A 4 9.31 -11.67 -9.06
C GLU A 4 8.57 -11.52 -7.73
N GLY A 5 8.01 -12.63 -7.21
CA GLY A 5 7.41 -12.65 -5.88
C GLY A 5 8.43 -12.35 -4.77
N ILE A 6 9.62 -12.96 -4.83
CA ILE A 6 10.70 -12.68 -3.86
C ILE A 6 11.14 -11.22 -3.90
N LEU A 7 11.27 -10.62 -5.09
CA LEU A 7 11.62 -9.21 -5.24
C LEU A 7 10.54 -8.31 -4.66
N LEU A 8 9.26 -8.54 -4.98
CA LEU A 8 8.16 -7.77 -4.41
C LEU A 8 8.16 -7.87 -2.87
N ASN A 9 8.37 -9.08 -2.32
CA ASN A 9 8.45 -9.31 -0.88
C ASN A 9 9.60 -8.56 -0.20
N MET A 10 10.72 -8.33 -0.91
CA MET A 10 11.87 -7.61 -0.36
C MET A 10 11.74 -6.09 -0.43
N PHE A 11 11.03 -5.57 -1.44
CA PHE A 11 11.03 -4.14 -1.74
C PHE A 11 9.72 -3.43 -1.39
N LEU A 12 8.59 -4.13 -1.33
CA LEU A 12 7.30 -3.52 -1.04
C LEU A 12 6.81 -3.88 0.37
N PRO A 13 6.36 -2.88 1.14
CA PRO A 13 5.65 -3.14 2.37
C PRO A 13 4.35 -3.92 2.14
N ARG A 14 3.82 -4.48 3.22
CA ARG A 14 2.67 -5.38 3.18
C ARG A 14 1.36 -4.81 3.67
N THR A 15 1.36 -3.53 4.01
CA THR A 15 0.14 -2.79 4.38
C THR A 15 -0.02 -1.60 3.47
N LYS A 16 -1.27 -1.23 3.16
CA LYS A 16 -1.55 -0.03 2.35
C LYS A 16 -0.90 1.22 2.95
N GLY A 17 -0.92 1.36 4.28
CA GLY A 17 -0.31 2.48 4.99
C GLY A 17 1.20 2.56 4.76
N ALA A 18 1.92 1.46 4.98
CA ALA A 18 3.35 1.42 4.75
C ALA A 18 3.70 1.58 3.26
N CYS A 19 2.88 1.06 2.34
CA CYS A 19 3.02 1.31 0.90
C CYS A 19 2.86 2.79 0.54
N ILE A 20 1.90 3.51 1.13
CA ILE A 20 1.78 4.97 0.95
C ILE A 20 3.08 5.65 1.35
N ALA A 21 3.62 5.35 2.54
CA ALA A 21 4.87 5.95 3.00
C ALA A 21 6.04 5.64 2.05
N HIS A 22 6.15 4.38 1.61
CA HIS A 22 7.17 3.92 0.69
C HIS A 22 7.10 4.66 -0.66
N PHE A 23 5.92 4.69 -1.29
CA PHE A 23 5.71 5.36 -2.57
C PHE A 23 5.88 6.87 -2.49
N ARG A 24 5.39 7.49 -1.42
CA ARG A 24 5.59 8.91 -1.15
C ARG A 24 7.07 9.26 -1.09
N ASN A 25 7.86 8.47 -0.34
CA ASN A 25 9.31 8.69 -0.24
C ASN A 25 10.02 8.47 -1.58
N MET A 26 9.62 7.44 -2.33
CA MET A 26 10.18 7.14 -3.65
C MET A 26 9.92 8.27 -4.67
N LEU A 27 8.77 8.94 -4.56
CA LEU A 27 8.40 10.10 -5.37
C LEU A 27 8.93 11.43 -4.80
N CYS A 28 9.72 11.40 -3.72
CA CYS A 28 10.23 12.59 -3.02
C CYS A 28 9.14 13.55 -2.54
N LEU A 29 7.95 13.02 -2.20
CA LEU A 29 6.82 13.80 -1.72
C LEU A 29 6.82 13.90 -0.18
N THR A 30 6.33 15.01 0.34
CA THR A 30 6.04 15.19 1.76
C THR A 30 4.61 14.76 2.07
N GLN A 31 4.31 14.48 3.34
CA GLN A 31 2.93 14.22 3.76
C GLN A 31 2.02 15.43 3.52
N SER A 32 2.61 16.64 3.52
CA SER A 32 1.87 17.89 3.25
C SER A 32 1.45 17.96 1.79
N ASP A 33 2.29 17.53 0.84
CA ASP A 33 1.96 17.55 -0.59
C ASP A 33 0.71 16.71 -0.88
N ILE A 34 0.68 15.47 -0.36
CA ILE A 34 -0.50 14.59 -0.47
C ILE A 34 -1.72 15.23 0.20
N SER A 35 -1.54 15.85 1.38
CA SER A 35 -2.63 16.44 2.15
C SER A 35 -3.30 17.60 1.42
N VAL A 36 -2.51 18.45 0.77
CA VAL A 36 -2.98 19.62 0.02
C VAL A 36 -3.71 19.17 -1.24
N GLU A 37 -3.16 18.20 -1.96
CA GLU A 37 -3.71 17.72 -3.23
C GLU A 37 -5.06 17.00 -3.04
N ILE A 38 -5.20 16.24 -1.94
CA ILE A 38 -6.42 15.48 -1.64
C ILE A 38 -7.43 16.30 -0.81
N GLY A 39 -6.99 17.38 -0.15
CA GLY A 39 -7.83 18.21 0.70
C GLY A 39 -8.15 17.58 2.06
N ILE A 40 -7.17 16.90 2.67
CA ILE A 40 -7.31 16.31 4.02
C ILE A 40 -6.19 16.78 4.94
N ASN A 41 -6.35 16.59 6.26
CA ASN A 41 -5.32 16.97 7.21
C ASN A 41 -4.05 16.11 7.04
N ARG A 42 -2.87 16.74 7.04
CA ARG A 42 -1.56 16.05 7.03
C ARG A 42 -1.41 15.02 8.14
N SER A 43 -1.99 15.28 9.33
CA SER A 43 -2.01 14.31 10.43
C SER A 43 -2.76 13.03 10.08
N SER A 44 -3.78 13.10 9.22
CA SER A 44 -4.51 11.91 8.75
C SER A 44 -3.62 11.06 7.84
N ILE A 45 -2.82 11.67 6.96
CA ILE A 45 -1.81 10.96 6.17
C ILE A 45 -0.82 10.23 7.08
N SER A 46 -0.28 10.92 8.09
CA SER A 46 0.67 10.31 9.03
C SER A 46 0.05 9.11 9.77
N LYS A 47 -1.19 9.23 10.24
CA LYS A 47 -1.89 8.13 10.93
C LYS A 47 -2.14 6.94 9.99
N MET A 48 -2.48 7.20 8.72
CA MET A 48 -2.63 6.15 7.71
C MET A 48 -1.30 5.44 7.45
N GLU A 49 -0.21 6.19 7.28
CA GLU A 49 1.13 5.65 7.02
C GLU A 49 1.63 4.74 8.15
N ASN A 50 1.32 5.10 9.40
CA ASN A 50 1.69 4.33 10.59
C ASN A 50 0.74 3.16 10.89
N GLY A 51 -0.40 3.04 10.18
CA GLY A 51 -1.43 2.06 10.47
C GLY A 51 -2.31 2.39 11.68
N ASP A 52 -2.25 3.62 12.21
CA ASP A 52 -3.09 4.08 13.32
C ASP A 52 -4.57 4.19 12.90
N ILE A 53 -4.83 4.42 11.61
CA ILE A 53 -6.17 4.45 11.01
C ILE A 53 -6.17 3.77 9.64
N ASN A 54 -7.36 3.34 9.20
CA ASN A 54 -7.54 2.79 7.87
C ASN A 54 -7.19 3.80 6.77
N VAL A 55 -6.54 3.30 5.73
CA VAL A 55 -6.24 4.06 4.52
C VAL A 55 -7.54 4.38 3.78
N SER A 56 -7.75 5.66 3.46
CA SER A 56 -8.89 6.06 2.63
C SER A 56 -8.66 5.71 1.17
N GLU A 57 -9.74 5.36 0.47
CA GLU A 57 -9.67 5.00 -0.94
C GLU A 57 -9.18 6.15 -1.82
N ASN A 58 -9.51 7.40 -1.46
CA ASN A 58 -9.00 8.58 -2.17
C ASN A 58 -7.48 8.69 -2.07
N VAL A 59 -6.90 8.50 -0.88
CA VAL A 59 -5.44 8.54 -0.67
C VAL A 59 -4.76 7.39 -1.40
N TRP A 60 -5.35 6.20 -1.32
CA TRP A 60 -4.83 5.02 -2.00
C TRP A 60 -4.82 5.18 -3.52
N SER A 61 -5.96 5.55 -4.11
CA SER A 61 -6.06 5.78 -5.55
C SER A 61 -5.12 6.89 -6.02
N HIS A 62 -4.99 7.96 -5.24
CA HIS A 62 -4.12 9.08 -5.56
C HIS A 62 -2.64 8.67 -5.62
N ILE A 63 -2.12 8.04 -4.57
CA ILE A 63 -0.71 7.66 -4.55
C ILE A 63 -0.38 6.62 -5.64
N LEU A 64 -1.31 5.70 -5.92
CA LEU A 64 -1.12 4.72 -6.98
C LEU A 64 -1.08 5.38 -8.36
N ARG A 65 -1.88 6.42 -8.59
CA ARG A 65 -1.82 7.21 -9.83
C ARG A 65 -0.47 7.90 -9.98
N LEU A 66 0.00 8.58 -8.94
CA LEU A 66 1.31 9.24 -8.98
C LEU A 66 2.46 8.27 -9.28
N VAL A 67 2.44 7.06 -8.70
CA VAL A 67 3.43 6.01 -9.04
C VAL A 67 3.23 5.53 -10.48
N TYR A 68 2.00 5.25 -10.89
CA TYR A 68 1.73 4.73 -12.23
C TYR A 68 2.19 5.69 -13.33
N ASP A 69 1.90 6.98 -13.15
CA ASP A 69 2.26 8.04 -14.09
C ASP A 69 3.75 8.39 -13.97
N GLY A 70 4.27 8.54 -12.75
CA GLY A 70 5.68 8.93 -12.50
C GLY A 70 6.71 7.91 -12.97
N PHE A 71 6.32 6.64 -13.16
CA PHE A 71 7.19 5.57 -13.66
C PHE A 71 6.84 5.12 -15.09
N ASP A 72 6.01 5.88 -15.82
CA ASP A 72 5.59 5.56 -17.19
C ASP A 72 4.99 4.13 -17.33
N LEU A 73 4.28 3.63 -16.32
CA LEU A 73 3.79 2.26 -16.30
C LEU A 73 2.69 2.00 -17.35
N GLU A 74 2.04 3.05 -17.84
CA GLU A 74 1.07 2.99 -18.93
C GLU A 74 1.60 2.36 -20.22
N LYS A 75 2.91 2.43 -20.44
CA LYS A 75 3.57 1.81 -21.60
C LYS A 75 3.68 0.28 -21.48
N ARG A 76 3.41 -0.28 -20.29
CA ARG A 76 3.69 -1.68 -19.94
C ARG A 76 2.46 -2.43 -19.43
N VAL A 77 1.61 -1.78 -18.64
CA VAL A 77 0.48 -2.42 -17.95
C VAL A 77 -0.67 -1.44 -17.77
N GLN A 78 -1.92 -1.91 -17.81
CA GLN A 78 -3.08 -1.05 -17.52
C GLN A 78 -3.16 -0.70 -16.04
N PHE A 79 -3.61 0.51 -15.71
CA PHE A 79 -3.73 0.96 -14.31
C PHE A 79 -4.53 0.00 -13.43
N LYS A 80 -5.63 -0.55 -13.96
CA LYS A 80 -6.46 -1.54 -13.25
C LYS A 80 -5.65 -2.78 -12.89
N GLN A 81 -4.83 -3.29 -13.80
CA GLN A 81 -4.00 -4.48 -13.57
C GLN A 81 -2.90 -4.17 -12.54
N PHE A 82 -2.19 -3.04 -12.70
CA PHE A 82 -1.19 -2.59 -11.73
C PHE A 82 -1.76 -2.50 -10.31
N ARG A 83 -2.91 -1.84 -10.17
CA ARG A 83 -3.60 -1.70 -8.88
C ARG A 83 -3.99 -3.05 -8.30
N SER A 84 -4.65 -3.92 -9.07
CA SER A 84 -5.10 -5.22 -8.59
C SER A 84 -3.93 -6.11 -8.18
N THR A 85 -2.81 -6.09 -8.90
CA THR A 85 -1.61 -6.85 -8.52
C THR A 85 -1.06 -6.40 -7.16
N LEU A 86 -0.99 -5.09 -6.90
CA LEU A 86 -0.57 -4.58 -5.60
C LEU A 86 -1.55 -4.93 -4.48
N GLU A 87 -2.86 -4.87 -4.74
CA GLU A 87 -3.88 -5.22 -3.76
C GLU A 87 -3.81 -6.71 -3.38
N ILE A 88 -3.66 -7.61 -4.36
CA ILE A 88 -3.46 -9.04 -4.11
C ILE A 88 -2.21 -9.27 -3.26
N PHE A 89 -1.09 -8.63 -3.62
CA PHE A 89 0.17 -8.77 -2.89
C PHE A 89 0.09 -8.31 -1.43
N ILE A 90 -0.70 -7.27 -1.15
CA ILE A 90 -0.93 -6.72 0.19
C ILE A 90 -1.90 -7.63 0.97
N ASP A 91 -2.97 -8.12 0.32
CA ASP A 91 -4.01 -8.93 0.98
C ASP A 91 -3.54 -10.36 1.32
N GLU A 92 -2.62 -10.94 0.54
CA GLU A 92 -2.05 -12.28 0.81
C GLU A 92 -1.36 -12.38 2.19
N GLU A 93 -0.79 -11.28 2.70
CA GLU A 93 -0.18 -11.27 4.04
C GLU A 93 -1.23 -11.12 5.17
N ASN A 94 -2.30 -10.35 4.93
CA ASN A 94 -3.40 -10.23 5.91
C ASN A 94 -4.09 -11.58 6.15
N VAL A 95 -4.19 -12.42 5.11
CA VAL A 95 -4.73 -13.79 5.22
C VAL A 95 -3.77 -14.71 6.00
N THR A 96 -2.46 -14.60 5.76
CA THR A 96 -1.47 -15.43 6.46
C THR A 96 -1.27 -15.02 7.93
N ASN A 97 -1.39 -13.73 8.27
CA ASN A 97 -1.35 -13.26 9.66
C ASN A 97 -2.68 -13.45 10.41
N GLY A 98 -3.83 -13.29 9.74
CA GLY A 98 -5.15 -13.58 10.32
C GLY A 98 -5.36 -15.06 10.61
N GLY A 99 -4.79 -15.95 9.80
CA GLY A 99 -4.78 -17.40 10.05
C GLY A 99 -3.92 -17.81 11.25
N VAL A 100 -2.90 -17.02 11.63
CA VAL A 100 -2.06 -17.30 12.80
C VAL A 100 -2.75 -16.90 14.11
N GLU A 101 -3.59 -15.85 14.11
CA GLU A 101 -4.42 -15.50 15.28
C GLU A 101 -5.57 -16.48 15.49
N GLU A 102 -6.29 -16.88 14.43
CA GLU A 102 -7.36 -17.91 14.54
C GLU A 102 -6.83 -19.27 15.05
N TRP A 103 -5.58 -19.62 14.73
CA TRP A 103 -4.94 -20.84 15.25
C TRP A 103 -4.52 -20.75 16.72
N LYS A 104 -4.24 -19.54 17.23
CA LYS A 104 -3.90 -19.33 18.65
C LYS A 104 -5.16 -19.31 19.52
N GLU A 105 -6.25 -18.71 19.06
CA GLU A 105 -7.52 -18.69 19.81
C GLU A 105 -8.12 -20.09 19.96
N ARG A 106 -8.05 -20.94 18.92
CA ARG A 106 -8.55 -22.33 18.98
C ARG A 106 -7.72 -23.28 19.85
N LYS A 107 -6.53 -22.88 20.30
CA LYS A 107 -5.70 -23.67 21.24
C LYS A 107 -5.80 -23.20 22.69
N LEU A 108 -6.48 -22.09 22.94
CA LEU A 108 -6.71 -21.53 24.29
C LEU A 108 -8.17 -21.70 24.75
N SER A 109 -9.02 -22.30 23.92
CA SER A 109 -10.37 -22.80 24.23
C SER A 109 -10.39 -24.32 24.33
#